data_AF-S8E2A5-F1
#
_entry.id   AF-S8E2A5-F1
#
_cell.length_a   1.000
_cell.length_b   1.000
_cell.length_c   1.000
_cell.angle_alpha   90.00
_cell.angle_beta   90.00
_cell.angle_gamma   90.00
#
_symmetry.space_group_name_H-M   'P 1'
#
loop_
_entity.id
_entity.type
_entity.pdbx_description
1 polymer ?
#
loop_
_entity_poly.entity_id
_entity_poly.type
_entity_poly.pdbx_seq_one_letter_code
_entity_poly.pdbx_strand_id
1 'polypeptide(L)'
;MPLYRRKPFPLVPEPDDLKPEELVFQVRFTKEIFRSYSEYLRRINIYHKRVWTCKATGKGNLTYEEALDSEEKASKRIQSIPPEFVAFVLRDVQFSTLNLKDLVNSIAEKLQGPLTEGAELYGKKNGRLHPCRIMRVLEDDHRTQYEIEWLNNDRRNSGKAVVDGEDLTGKNLPFSKRLLKSFIRDSTSRNLPWVLHENLAKKHGIPTTPPENMKSKFTLLNGNLVNKKRKRSEEKGKTEVGFKLFVFLIFSRPCIINYPIDDLLVQPSDEDSFLMERPTPCRQFNVPMDCVGHLLMVWDFCASYGRLLSLSPFALEDFENALCYKETTPSLIIESCLALLRIVLNDNDAKEEKKRKPKVS
;
A
#
# COMPACT_ATOMS: atom_id res chain seq x y z
N MET A 1 -10.37 7.89 7.13
CA MET A 1 -10.94 6.54 7.20
C MET A 1 -10.67 5.81 5.88
N PRO A 2 -10.14 4.57 5.95
CA PRO A 2 -9.78 3.79 4.78
C PRO A 2 -10.93 3.56 3.80
N LEU A 3 -10.59 3.43 2.53
CA LEU A 3 -11.54 3.20 1.45
C LEU A 3 -11.57 1.72 1.06
N TYR A 4 -12.75 1.13 1.00
CA TYR A 4 -12.95 -0.22 0.47
C TYR A 4 -13.12 -0.13 -1.04
N ARG A 5 -12.21 -0.73 -1.82
CA ARG A 5 -12.22 -0.63 -3.30
C ARG A 5 -12.39 0.82 -3.79
N ARG A 6 -11.68 1.75 -3.15
CA ARG A 6 -11.70 3.20 -3.44
C ARG A 6 -13.04 3.91 -3.15
N LYS A 7 -13.96 3.28 -2.42
CA LYS A 7 -15.21 3.88 -1.95
C LYS A 7 -15.20 3.99 -0.42
N PRO A 8 -15.88 5.01 0.16
CA PRO A 8 -16.09 5.05 1.61
C PRO A 8 -16.80 3.79 2.09
N PHE A 9 -16.31 3.19 3.17
CA PHE A 9 -16.92 2.02 3.79
C PHE A 9 -17.51 2.42 5.14
N PRO A 10 -18.82 2.34 5.35
CA PRO A 10 -19.42 2.75 6.60
C PRO A 10 -19.16 1.72 7.71
N LEU A 11 -18.96 2.22 8.93
CA LEU A 11 -18.95 1.39 10.14
C LEU A 11 -20.39 1.05 10.56
N VAL A 12 -20.58 -0.07 11.23
CA VAL A 12 -21.85 -0.42 11.87
C VAL A 12 -22.10 0.56 13.02
N PRO A 13 -23.30 1.17 13.11
CA PRO A 13 -23.65 2.01 14.24
C PRO A 13 -23.64 1.20 15.54
N GLU A 14 -23.27 1.86 16.64
CA GLU A 14 -23.32 1.24 17.95
C GLU A 14 -24.78 0.89 18.30
N PRO A 15 -25.05 -0.32 18.82
CA PRO A 15 -26.40 -0.67 19.26
C PRO A 15 -26.81 0.17 20.49
N ASP A 16 -27.92 0.91 20.40
CA ASP A 16 -28.38 1.79 21.48
C ASP A 16 -28.96 1.03 22.70
N ASP A 17 -29.26 -0.27 22.53
CA ASP A 17 -29.96 -1.12 23.49
C ASP A 17 -29.03 -2.10 24.24
N LEU A 18 -27.74 -1.80 24.32
CA LEU A 18 -26.75 -2.63 25.01
C LEU A 18 -26.90 -2.56 26.53
N LYS A 19 -27.06 -3.72 27.17
CA LYS A 19 -27.03 -3.82 28.63
C LYS A 19 -25.57 -3.89 29.12
N PRO A 20 -25.21 -3.29 30.27
CA PRO A 20 -23.83 -3.28 30.78
C PRO A 20 -23.21 -4.67 31.00
N GLU A 21 -24.03 -5.69 31.22
CA GLU A 21 -23.62 -7.08 31.50
C GLU A 21 -23.68 -7.99 30.25
N GLU A 22 -24.06 -7.45 29.09
CA GLU A 22 -24.24 -8.22 27.87
C GLU A 22 -22.89 -8.60 27.23
N LEU A 23 -22.69 -9.90 26.99
CA LEU A 23 -21.50 -10.40 26.29
C LEU A 23 -21.60 -10.10 24.79
N VAL A 24 -20.63 -9.35 24.27
CA VAL A 24 -20.59 -8.92 22.86
C VAL A 24 -19.21 -9.08 22.24
N PHE A 25 -19.17 -9.16 20.91
CA PHE A 25 -17.94 -9.23 20.13
C PHE A 25 -17.60 -7.84 19.60
N GLN A 26 -16.43 -7.31 19.96
CA GLN A 26 -15.97 -5.99 19.51
C GLN A 26 -14.77 -6.10 18.55
N VAL A 27 -14.80 -5.35 17.46
CA VAL A 27 -13.64 -5.20 16.58
C VAL A 27 -12.62 -4.24 17.21
N ARG A 28 -11.37 -4.68 17.37
CA ARG A 28 -10.36 -3.94 18.14
C ARG A 28 -10.07 -2.51 17.66
N PHE A 29 -10.07 -2.29 16.34
CA PHE A 29 -9.64 -1.03 15.71
C PHE A 29 -10.78 -0.16 15.19
N THR A 30 -11.94 -0.72 14.82
CA THR A 30 -13.15 0.07 14.47
C THR A 30 -14.11 0.28 15.63
N LYS A 31 -13.95 -0.49 16.71
CA LYS A 31 -14.84 -0.51 17.88
C LYS A 31 -16.28 -0.93 17.59
N GLU A 32 -16.58 -1.40 16.38
CA GLU A 32 -17.89 -1.96 16.04
C GLU A 32 -18.22 -3.15 16.94
N ILE A 33 -19.47 -3.20 17.41
CA ILE A 33 -19.98 -4.19 18.34
C ILE A 33 -20.97 -5.11 17.61
N PHE A 34 -20.85 -6.41 17.86
CA PHE A 34 -21.69 -7.45 17.27
C PHE A 34 -22.20 -8.40 18.36
N ARG A 35 -23.49 -8.73 18.32
CA ARG A 35 -24.10 -9.76 19.18
C ARG A 35 -23.86 -11.18 18.64
N SER A 36 -23.88 -11.34 17.32
CA SER A 36 -23.65 -12.64 16.66
C SER A 36 -22.18 -12.82 16.29
N TYR A 37 -21.58 -13.94 16.73
CA TYR A 37 -20.23 -14.33 16.34
C TYR A 37 -20.07 -14.45 14.81
N SER A 38 -21.12 -14.91 14.12
CA SER A 38 -21.10 -15.06 12.66
C SER A 38 -20.98 -13.71 11.93
N GLU A 39 -21.61 -12.66 12.44
CA GLU A 39 -21.54 -11.30 11.89
C GLU A 39 -20.18 -10.68 12.13
N TYR A 40 -19.66 -10.85 13.35
CA TYR A 40 -18.31 -10.45 13.72
C TYR A 40 -17.26 -11.08 12.79
N LEU A 41 -17.31 -12.41 12.57
CA LEU A 41 -16.39 -13.10 11.67
C LEU A 41 -16.48 -12.60 10.23
N ARG A 42 -17.71 -12.40 9.70
CA ARG A 42 -17.90 -11.83 8.36
C ARG A 42 -17.26 -10.45 8.25
N ARG A 43 -17.42 -9.60 9.27
CA ARG A 43 -16.85 -8.25 9.32
C ARG A 43 -15.32 -8.29 9.39
N ILE A 44 -14.75 -9.09 10.29
CA ILE A 44 -13.29 -9.28 10.42
C ILE A 44 -12.67 -9.79 9.13
N ASN A 45 -13.30 -10.76 8.46
CA ASN A 45 -12.81 -11.29 7.19
C ASN A 45 -12.72 -10.20 6.10
N ILE A 46 -13.61 -9.20 6.11
CA ILE A 46 -13.51 -8.07 5.17
C ILE A 46 -12.30 -7.18 5.54
N TYR A 47 -12.05 -6.95 6.83
CA TYR A 47 -10.91 -6.13 7.27
C TYR A 47 -9.55 -6.76 6.99
N HIS A 48 -9.45 -8.10 7.03
CA HIS A 48 -8.23 -8.83 6.67
C HIS A 48 -7.98 -8.94 5.17
N LYS A 49 -8.97 -8.68 4.31
CA LYS A 49 -8.76 -8.67 2.85
C LYS A 49 -7.87 -7.49 2.44
N ARG A 50 -6.92 -7.74 1.55
CA ARG A 50 -6.03 -6.71 0.97
C ARG A 50 -6.70 -5.91 -0.15
N VAL A 51 -7.85 -5.30 0.15
CA VAL A 51 -8.66 -4.51 -0.81
C VAL A 51 -8.86 -3.07 -0.34
N TRP A 52 -8.21 -2.69 0.75
CA TRP A 52 -8.31 -1.37 1.33
C TRP A 52 -7.30 -0.42 0.73
N THR A 53 -7.71 0.84 0.65
CA THR A 53 -6.90 1.94 0.15
C THR A 53 -6.87 3.05 1.18
N CYS A 54 -5.66 3.51 1.52
CA CYS A 54 -5.48 4.66 2.39
C CYS A 54 -6.02 5.92 1.69
N LYS A 55 -6.93 6.67 2.32
CA LYS A 55 -7.50 7.88 1.72
C LYS A 55 -6.45 8.99 1.55
N ALA A 56 -5.57 9.14 2.54
CA ALA A 56 -4.56 10.20 2.56
C ALA A 56 -3.44 9.97 1.53
N THR A 57 -2.90 8.75 1.45
CA THR A 57 -1.76 8.43 0.57
C THR A 57 -2.17 7.85 -0.78
N GLY A 58 -3.38 7.29 -0.91
CA GLY A 58 -3.85 6.58 -2.10
C GLY A 58 -3.23 5.20 -2.31
N LYS A 59 -2.41 4.70 -1.36
CA LYS A 59 -1.85 3.35 -1.40
C LYS A 59 -2.96 2.31 -1.25
N GLY A 60 -3.06 1.39 -2.21
CA GLY A 60 -4.03 0.29 -2.22
C GLY A 60 -3.40 -1.04 -1.82
N ASN A 61 -4.20 -2.12 -1.90
CA ASN A 61 -3.81 -3.49 -1.56
C ASN A 61 -3.34 -3.67 -0.11
N LEU A 62 -3.91 -2.87 0.80
CA LEU A 62 -3.67 -2.94 2.23
C LEU A 62 -4.82 -3.66 2.92
N THR A 63 -4.56 -4.20 4.11
CA THR A 63 -5.62 -4.53 5.06
C THR A 63 -6.21 -3.24 5.66
N TYR A 64 -7.36 -3.34 6.34
CA TYR A 64 -7.97 -2.15 6.96
C TYR A 64 -7.05 -1.51 7.99
N GLU A 65 -6.43 -2.32 8.84
CA GLU A 65 -5.54 -1.85 9.91
C GLU A 65 -4.27 -1.21 9.34
N GLU A 66 -3.62 -1.83 8.35
CA GLU A 66 -2.48 -1.22 7.65
C GLU A 66 -2.84 0.10 6.97
N ALA A 67 -4.06 0.19 6.40
CA ALA A 67 -4.55 1.42 5.81
C ALA A 67 -4.80 2.50 6.86
N LEU A 68 -5.28 2.13 8.05
CA LEU A 68 -5.52 3.03 9.17
C LEU A 68 -4.19 3.56 9.75
N ASP A 69 -3.20 2.68 9.96
CA ASP A 69 -1.84 3.07 10.33
C ASP A 69 -1.20 4.02 9.31
N SER A 70 -1.43 3.76 8.02
CA SER A 70 -0.94 4.60 6.93
C SER A 70 -1.60 6.00 6.95
N GLU A 71 -2.88 6.08 7.30
CA GLU A 71 -3.59 7.36 7.49
C GLU A 71 -3.08 8.13 8.70
N GLU A 72 -2.84 7.45 9.82
CA GLU A 72 -2.29 8.09 11.02
C GLU A 72 -0.88 8.64 10.75
N LYS A 73 -0.01 7.83 10.12
CA LYS A 73 1.34 8.25 9.70
C LYS A 73 1.29 9.43 8.73
N ALA A 74 0.34 9.45 7.79
CA ALA A 74 0.16 10.57 6.88
C ALA A 74 -0.30 11.84 7.61
N SER A 75 -1.20 11.71 8.58
CA SER A 75 -1.72 12.81 9.39
C SER A 75 -0.63 13.43 10.26
N LYS A 76 0.18 12.60 10.94
CA LYS A 76 1.35 13.05 11.72
C LYS A 76 2.36 13.80 10.85
N ARG A 77 2.60 13.32 9.62
CA ARG A 77 3.47 14.04 8.67
C ARG A 77 2.89 15.40 8.31
N ILE A 78 1.59 15.50 8.03
CA ILE A 78 0.95 16.78 7.73
C ILE A 78 1.07 17.77 8.90
N GLN A 79 0.92 17.30 10.14
CA GLN A 79 1.10 18.11 11.35
C GLN A 79 2.54 18.60 11.56
N SER A 80 3.54 18.01 10.89
CA SER A 80 4.93 18.48 10.97
C SER A 80 5.19 19.78 10.19
N ILE A 81 4.22 20.28 9.43
CA ILE A 81 4.33 21.58 8.75
C ILE A 81 4.33 22.70 9.82
N PRO A 82 5.33 23.60 9.83
CA PRO A 82 5.37 24.69 10.79
C PRO A 82 4.12 25.57 10.70
N PRO A 83 3.51 25.95 11.84
CA PRO A 83 2.22 26.64 11.87
C PRO A 83 2.24 28.00 11.16
N GLU A 84 3.40 28.65 11.09
CA GLU A 84 3.63 29.91 10.38
C GLU A 84 3.27 29.82 8.89
N PHE A 85 3.59 28.69 8.25
CA PHE A 85 3.34 28.48 6.83
C PHE A 85 1.93 27.96 6.54
N VAL A 86 1.24 27.41 7.54
CA VAL A 86 -0.11 26.83 7.37
C VAL A 86 -1.09 27.88 6.85
N ALA A 87 -1.18 29.03 7.51
CA ALA A 87 -2.08 30.10 7.10
C ALA A 87 -1.74 30.65 5.71
N PHE A 88 -0.44 30.78 5.40
CA PHE A 88 0.04 31.23 4.10
C PHE A 88 -0.39 30.27 2.98
N VAL A 89 -0.11 28.98 3.13
CA VAL A 89 -0.45 27.95 2.14
C VAL A 89 -1.97 27.88 1.94
N LEU A 90 -2.75 27.90 3.02
CA LEU A 90 -4.21 27.81 2.93
C LEU A 90 -4.83 29.00 2.16
N ARG A 91 -4.31 30.22 2.35
CA ARG A 91 -4.77 31.41 1.61
C ARG A 91 -4.54 31.27 0.10
N ASP A 92 -3.38 30.76 -0.29
CA ASP A 92 -3.04 30.56 -1.70
C ASP A 92 -3.79 29.39 -2.35
N VAL A 93 -4.19 28.39 -1.55
CA VAL A 93 -5.01 27.26 -2.04
C VAL A 93 -6.45 27.70 -2.30
N GLN A 94 -7.02 28.53 -1.42
CA GLN A 94 -8.42 28.90 -1.49
C GLN A 94 -8.76 29.62 -2.81
N PHE A 95 -9.74 29.09 -3.54
CA PHE A 95 -10.17 29.54 -4.87
C PHE A 95 -9.13 29.44 -5.99
N SER A 96 -8.02 28.71 -5.79
CA SER A 96 -7.09 28.47 -6.87
C SER A 96 -7.75 27.66 -7.99
N THR A 97 -7.47 28.04 -9.24
CA THR A 97 -7.93 27.34 -10.45
C THR A 97 -6.85 26.47 -11.07
N LEU A 98 -5.64 26.45 -10.48
CA LEU A 98 -4.51 25.70 -10.99
C LEU A 98 -4.67 24.19 -10.73
N ASN A 99 -4.04 23.38 -11.58
CA ASN A 99 -3.92 21.95 -11.30
C ASN A 99 -3.04 21.73 -10.08
N LEU A 100 -3.22 20.59 -9.39
CA LEU A 100 -2.50 20.29 -8.14
C LEU A 100 -0.97 20.41 -8.29
N LYS A 101 -0.40 20.00 -9.43
CA LYS A 101 1.04 20.07 -9.68
C LYS A 101 1.52 21.52 -9.74
N ASP A 102 0.81 22.35 -10.48
CA ASP A 102 1.17 23.74 -10.74
C ASP A 102 0.91 24.60 -9.50
N LEU A 103 -0.17 24.33 -8.76
CA LEU A 103 -0.45 24.94 -7.47
C LEU A 103 0.66 24.68 -6.45
N VAL A 104 1.11 23.43 -6.35
CA VAL A 104 2.22 23.06 -5.45
C VAL A 104 3.51 23.78 -5.84
N ASN A 105 3.80 23.91 -7.14
CA ASN A 105 4.99 24.62 -7.60
C ASN A 105 4.90 26.12 -7.30
N SER A 106 3.78 26.76 -7.61
CA SER A 106 3.54 28.18 -7.33
C SER A 106 3.69 28.51 -5.84
N ILE A 107 3.09 27.71 -4.96
CA ILE A 107 3.21 27.91 -3.50
C ILE A 107 4.65 27.67 -3.05
N ALA A 108 5.32 26.66 -3.60
CA ALA A 108 6.71 26.36 -3.25
C ALA A 108 7.67 27.50 -3.64
N GLU A 109 7.49 28.12 -4.81
CA GLU A 109 8.27 29.28 -5.26
C GLU A 109 8.07 30.48 -4.33
N LYS A 110 6.82 30.77 -3.94
CA LYS A 110 6.54 31.85 -2.98
C LYS A 110 7.10 31.58 -1.58
N LEU A 111 7.06 30.34 -1.12
CA LEU A 111 7.63 29.93 0.17
C LEU A 111 9.16 29.97 0.16
N GLN A 112 9.79 29.71 -0.97
CA GLN A 112 11.21 29.95 -1.14
C GLN A 112 11.50 31.45 -1.07
N GLY A 113 10.68 32.30 -1.69
CA GLY A 113 10.85 33.76 -1.65
C GLY A 113 12.13 34.23 -2.37
N PRO A 114 12.41 35.54 -2.40
CA PRO A 114 13.56 36.09 -3.12
C PRO A 114 14.89 35.63 -2.52
N LEU A 115 15.91 35.58 -3.36
CA LEU A 115 17.28 35.30 -2.98
C LEU A 115 17.83 36.51 -2.20
N THR A 116 18.18 36.32 -0.93
CA THR A 116 18.59 37.40 -0.03
C THR A 116 20.11 37.43 0.17
N GLU A 117 20.67 38.60 0.43
CA GLU A 117 22.08 38.77 0.79
C GLU A 117 22.43 37.92 2.03
N GLY A 118 23.60 37.29 1.99
CA GLY A 118 24.09 36.39 3.02
C GLY A 118 23.59 34.94 2.94
N ALA A 119 22.66 34.60 2.03
CA ALA A 119 22.17 33.23 1.89
C ALA A 119 23.23 32.29 1.29
N GLU A 120 23.44 31.12 1.91
CA GLU A 120 24.29 30.04 1.39
C GLU A 120 23.47 29.11 0.48
N LEU A 121 23.95 28.92 -0.75
CA LEU A 121 23.28 28.26 -1.87
C LEU A 121 24.29 27.45 -2.68
N TYR A 122 23.85 26.86 -3.78
CA TYR A 122 24.67 26.15 -4.76
C TYR A 122 24.56 26.83 -6.12
N GLY A 123 25.67 27.38 -6.60
CA GLY A 123 25.79 27.99 -7.92
C GLY A 123 26.35 27.00 -8.94
N LYS A 124 25.91 27.11 -10.19
CA LYS A 124 26.44 26.31 -11.30
C LYS A 124 27.73 26.93 -11.83
N LYS A 125 28.87 26.26 -11.63
CA LYS A 125 30.18 26.64 -12.20
C LYS A 125 30.69 25.53 -13.10
N ASN A 126 30.94 25.83 -14.38
CA ASN A 126 31.40 24.86 -15.38
C ASN A 126 30.54 23.59 -15.45
N GLY A 127 29.22 23.72 -15.28
CA GLY A 127 28.27 22.61 -15.28
C GLY A 127 28.19 21.78 -13.99
N ARG A 128 28.99 22.09 -12.96
CA ARG A 128 28.94 21.46 -11.63
C ARG A 128 28.35 22.41 -10.60
N LEU A 129 27.68 21.86 -9.59
CA LEU A 129 27.14 22.64 -8.47
C LEU A 129 28.23 22.84 -7.42
N HIS A 130 28.51 24.10 -7.08
CA HIS A 130 29.46 24.49 -6.05
C HIS A 130 28.75 25.32 -4.98
N PRO A 131 29.03 25.10 -3.68
CA PRO A 131 28.46 25.93 -2.64
C PRO A 131 28.95 27.37 -2.80
N CYS A 132 28.04 28.32 -2.58
CA CYS A 132 28.28 29.74 -2.74
C CYS A 132 27.45 30.54 -1.73
N ARG A 133 27.86 31.77 -1.43
CA ARG A 133 27.14 32.70 -0.57
C ARG A 133 26.79 33.95 -1.35
N ILE A 134 25.54 34.40 -1.27
CA ILE A 134 25.13 35.67 -1.88
C ILE A 134 25.78 36.79 -1.08
N MET A 135 26.56 37.64 -1.74
CA MET A 135 27.14 38.83 -1.16
C MET A 135 26.22 40.02 -1.36
N ARG A 136 25.77 40.23 -2.60
CA ARG A 136 24.93 41.37 -2.98
C ARG A 136 23.90 40.99 -4.03
N VAL A 137 22.74 41.62 -3.97
CA VAL A 137 21.72 41.53 -5.02
C VAL A 137 21.87 42.77 -5.92
N LEU A 138 22.02 42.55 -7.22
CA LEU A 138 22.13 43.58 -8.24
C LEU A 138 20.83 43.57 -9.06
N GLU A 139 19.94 44.52 -8.79
CA GLU A 139 18.69 44.70 -9.53
C GLU A 139 18.89 45.77 -10.62
N ASP A 140 18.89 45.35 -11.89
CA ASP A 140 18.74 46.23 -13.05
C ASP A 140 17.30 46.16 -13.60
N ASP A 141 16.84 47.20 -14.30
CA ASP A 141 15.46 47.37 -14.84
C ASP A 141 14.90 46.15 -15.62
N HIS A 142 15.75 45.22 -16.06
CA HIS A 142 15.35 44.05 -16.84
C HIS A 142 15.87 42.70 -16.29
N ARG A 143 16.82 42.67 -15.34
CA ARG A 143 17.42 41.42 -14.82
C ARG A 143 17.92 41.57 -13.38
N THR A 144 17.67 40.56 -12.56
CA THR A 144 18.25 40.44 -11.22
C THR A 144 19.46 39.52 -11.26
N GLN A 145 20.65 40.08 -11.03
CA GLN A 145 21.91 39.35 -10.93
C GLN A 145 22.38 39.29 -9.47
N TYR A 146 23.24 38.32 -9.18
CA TYR A 146 23.70 38.07 -7.82
C TYR A 146 25.22 38.03 -7.80
N GLU A 147 25.82 38.92 -7.02
CA GLU A 147 27.24 38.80 -6.68
C GLU A 147 27.36 37.70 -5.63
N ILE A 148 28.00 36.60 -6.00
CA ILE A 148 28.20 35.43 -5.15
C ILE A 148 29.68 35.20 -4.84
N GLU A 149 29.92 34.58 -3.70
CA GLU A 149 31.24 34.13 -3.28
C GLU A 149 31.25 32.61 -3.20
N TRP A 150 32.17 31.97 -3.94
CA TRP A 150 32.32 30.52 -3.93
C TRP A 150 32.91 30.06 -2.60
N LEU A 151 32.32 29.01 -2.03
CA LEU A 151 32.80 28.35 -0.83
C LEU A 151 33.60 27.10 -1.21
N ASN A 152 34.77 26.93 -0.61
CA ASN A 152 35.55 25.70 -0.72
C ASN A 152 35.05 24.64 0.28
N ASN A 153 35.57 23.42 0.22
CA ASN A 153 35.12 22.32 1.10
C ASN A 153 35.22 22.66 2.61
N ASP A 154 36.17 23.51 2.98
CA ASP A 154 36.38 24.02 4.35
C ASP A 154 35.56 25.30 4.67
N ARG A 155 34.56 25.65 3.85
CA ARG A 155 33.81 26.92 3.88
C ARG A 155 34.68 28.18 3.81
N ARG A 156 35.91 28.05 3.29
CA ARG A 156 36.79 29.19 3.01
C ARG A 156 36.50 29.76 1.63
N ASN A 157 36.58 31.09 1.54
CA ASN A 157 36.23 31.85 0.35
C ASN A 157 37.20 31.53 -0.79
N SER A 158 36.68 31.09 -1.95
CA SER A 158 37.48 30.67 -3.11
C SER A 158 37.27 31.55 -4.35
N GLY A 159 36.83 32.79 -4.15
CA GLY A 159 36.67 33.81 -5.20
C GLY A 159 35.23 34.24 -5.44
N LYS A 160 35.05 35.42 -6.05
CA LYS A 160 33.75 36.02 -6.35
C LYS A 160 33.33 35.78 -7.80
N ALA A 161 32.03 35.76 -8.06
CA ALA A 161 31.46 35.72 -9.41
C ALA A 161 30.12 36.44 -9.41
N VAL A 162 29.71 36.94 -10.58
CA VAL A 162 28.35 37.42 -10.82
C VAL A 162 27.61 36.33 -11.58
N VAL A 163 26.46 35.91 -11.08
CA VAL A 163 25.62 34.88 -11.70
C VAL A 163 24.17 35.33 -11.76
N ASP A 164 23.45 34.81 -12.73
CA ASP A 164 22.00 35.01 -12.84
C ASP A 164 21.27 34.11 -11.83
N GLY A 165 20.05 34.51 -11.45
CA GLY A 165 19.24 33.73 -10.49
C GLY A 165 18.91 32.30 -10.94
N GLU A 166 18.91 32.03 -12.25
CA GLU A 166 18.68 30.70 -12.82
C GLU A 166 19.81 29.71 -12.52
N ASP A 167 21.03 30.21 -12.33
CA ASP A 167 22.21 29.41 -12.01
C ASP A 167 22.38 29.16 -10.51
N LEU A 168 21.49 29.74 -9.68
CA LEU A 168 21.46 29.58 -8.24
C LEU A 168 20.37 28.60 -7.80
N THR A 169 20.78 27.63 -7.00
CA THR A 169 19.90 26.57 -6.47
C THR A 169 20.15 26.39 -4.98
N GLY A 170 19.21 25.82 -4.22
CA GLY A 170 19.49 25.40 -2.85
C GLY A 170 18.80 26.18 -1.74
N LYS A 171 17.88 27.10 -2.04
CA LYS A 171 16.97 27.61 -1.01
C LYS A 171 16.00 26.48 -0.66
N ASN A 172 16.29 25.81 0.44
CA ASN A 172 15.51 24.66 0.88
C ASN A 172 14.12 25.12 1.29
N LEU A 173 13.10 24.54 0.65
CA LEU A 173 11.72 24.67 1.11
C LEU A 173 11.66 24.13 2.55
N PRO A 174 10.92 24.77 3.48
CA PRO A 174 10.86 24.34 4.88
C PRO A 174 10.34 22.90 5.04
N PHE A 175 9.67 22.36 4.02
CA PHE A 175 9.22 20.98 3.94
C PHE A 175 9.19 20.48 2.50
N SER A 176 9.06 19.17 2.29
CA SER A 176 9.05 18.60 0.94
C SER A 176 7.79 18.97 0.13
N LYS A 177 7.93 19.12 -1.20
CA LYS A 177 6.78 19.28 -2.13
C LYS A 177 5.75 18.14 -2.02
N ARG A 178 6.19 16.92 -1.67
CA ARG A 178 5.30 15.77 -1.42
C ARG A 178 4.42 16.01 -0.19
N LEU A 179 4.98 16.60 0.86
CA LEU A 179 4.24 16.94 2.07
C LEU A 179 3.24 18.06 1.79
N LEU A 180 3.65 19.11 1.07
CA LEU A 180 2.76 20.19 0.62
C LEU A 180 1.56 19.64 -0.17
N LYS A 181 1.82 18.75 -1.14
CA LYS A 181 0.77 18.10 -1.94
C LYS A 181 -0.22 17.31 -1.08
N SER A 182 0.27 16.62 -0.06
CA SER A 182 -0.58 15.87 0.89
C SER A 182 -1.43 16.81 1.73
N PHE A 183 -0.84 17.90 2.22
CA PHE A 183 -1.52 18.91 3.02
C PHE A 183 -2.62 19.63 2.24
N ILE A 184 -2.38 20.00 0.99
CA ILE A 184 -3.42 20.62 0.13
C ILE A 184 -4.61 19.66 -0.01
N ARG A 185 -4.35 18.39 -0.31
CA ARG A 185 -5.43 17.39 -0.46
C ARG A 185 -6.23 17.16 0.82
N ASP A 186 -5.58 17.22 1.97
CA ASP A 186 -6.21 17.00 3.28
C ASP A 186 -7.00 18.23 3.76
N SER A 187 -6.54 19.42 3.39
CA SER A 187 -7.20 20.68 3.76
C SER A 187 -8.37 21.08 2.84
N THR A 188 -8.47 20.50 1.64
CA THR A 188 -9.48 20.87 0.63
C THR A 188 -10.66 19.90 0.55
N SER A 189 -11.87 20.45 0.45
CA SER A 189 -13.12 19.72 0.20
C SER A 189 -13.38 19.47 -1.29
N ARG A 190 -12.86 20.33 -2.18
CA ARG A 190 -13.03 20.27 -3.63
C ARG A 190 -11.72 20.59 -4.35
N ASN A 191 -11.55 20.00 -5.54
CA ASN A 191 -10.31 20.11 -6.32
C ASN A 191 -10.28 21.30 -7.29
N LEU A 192 -11.39 21.67 -7.95
CA LEU A 192 -11.41 22.78 -8.91
C LEU A 192 -12.75 23.55 -8.91
N PRO A 193 -12.75 24.85 -8.58
CA PRO A 193 -11.67 25.55 -7.89
C PRO A 193 -11.38 24.87 -6.54
N TRP A 194 -10.14 24.98 -6.06
CA TRP A 194 -9.77 24.44 -4.76
C TRP A 194 -10.54 25.18 -3.67
N VAL A 195 -11.25 24.43 -2.82
CA VAL A 195 -12.03 25.01 -1.72
C VAL A 195 -11.64 24.30 -0.44
N LEU A 196 -11.28 25.06 0.58
CA LEU A 196 -10.91 24.54 1.90
C LEU A 196 -12.12 23.97 2.65
N HIS A 197 -11.86 23.13 3.65
CA HIS A 197 -12.88 22.76 4.63
C HIS A 197 -13.31 23.99 5.45
N GLU A 198 -14.63 24.16 5.68
CA GLU A 198 -15.17 25.31 6.41
C GLU A 198 -14.55 25.49 7.80
N ASN A 199 -14.32 24.39 8.51
CA ASN A 199 -13.69 24.40 9.84
C ASN A 199 -12.27 24.98 9.81
N LEU A 200 -11.50 24.67 8.76
CA LEU A 200 -10.13 25.18 8.59
C LEU A 200 -10.13 26.63 8.15
N ALA A 201 -11.04 27.02 7.24
CA ALA A 201 -11.18 28.39 6.80
C ALA A 201 -11.53 29.33 7.96
N LYS A 202 -12.50 28.93 8.82
CA LYS A 202 -12.88 29.67 10.03
C LYS A 202 -11.71 29.79 11.02
N LYS A 203 -10.99 28.69 11.28
CA LYS A 203 -9.86 28.66 12.22
C LYS A 203 -8.74 29.63 11.83
N HIS A 204 -8.46 29.78 10.53
CA HIS A 204 -7.39 30.62 10.04
C HIS A 204 -7.85 32.00 9.52
N GLY A 205 -9.13 32.36 9.74
CA GLY A 205 -9.69 33.65 9.32
C GLY A 205 -9.66 33.87 7.81
N ILE A 206 -9.80 32.80 7.01
CA ILE A 206 -9.74 32.86 5.54
C ILE A 206 -11.15 33.12 4.99
N PRO A 207 -11.35 34.12 4.13
CA PRO A 207 -12.65 34.40 3.53
C PRO A 207 -13.22 33.21 2.75
N THR A 208 -14.41 32.75 3.13
CA THR A 208 -15.16 31.70 2.43
C THR A 208 -15.98 32.25 1.26
N THR A 209 -16.05 33.58 1.10
CA THR A 209 -16.80 34.24 0.04
C THR A 209 -15.99 34.25 -1.27
N PRO A 210 -16.55 33.75 -2.39
CA PRO A 210 -15.88 33.78 -3.68
C PRO A 210 -15.64 35.22 -4.18
N PRO A 211 -14.47 35.53 -4.79
CA PRO A 211 -14.22 36.82 -5.43
C PRO A 211 -15.27 37.14 -6.50
N GLU A 212 -15.62 38.43 -6.67
CA GLU A 212 -16.67 38.88 -7.61
C GLU A 212 -16.49 38.38 -9.04
N ASN A 213 -15.23 38.23 -9.46
CA ASN A 213 -14.81 37.76 -10.77
C ASN A 213 -15.16 36.28 -11.04
N MET A 214 -15.52 35.51 -10.00
CA MET A 214 -15.92 34.09 -10.09
C MET A 214 -17.44 33.86 -9.99
N LYS A 215 -18.22 34.84 -9.52
CA LYS A 215 -19.68 34.71 -9.33
C LYS A 215 -20.43 34.45 -10.65
N SER A 216 -19.85 34.85 -11.79
CA SER A 216 -20.43 34.64 -13.13
C SER A 216 -20.33 33.18 -13.62
N LYS A 217 -19.30 32.43 -13.19
CA LYS A 217 -19.04 31.04 -13.62
C LYS A 217 -19.61 29.98 -12.68
N PHE A 218 -19.81 30.30 -11.40
CA PHE A 218 -20.26 29.34 -10.40
C PHE A 218 -21.35 29.91 -9.49
N THR A 219 -22.35 29.09 -9.16
CA THR A 219 -23.43 29.45 -8.22
C THR A 219 -23.19 28.83 -6.85
N LEU A 220 -23.37 29.62 -5.79
CA LEU A 220 -23.44 29.13 -4.42
C LEU A 220 -24.82 28.49 -4.20
N LEU A 221 -24.86 27.19 -3.91
CA LEU A 221 -26.06 26.52 -3.42
C LEU A 221 -25.68 25.79 -2.13
N ASN A 222 -26.31 26.14 -1.01
CA ASN A 222 -26.06 25.57 0.33
C ASN A 222 -24.56 25.60 0.73
N GLY A 223 -23.91 26.77 0.63
CA GLY A 223 -22.48 26.94 0.97
C GLY A 223 -21.48 26.35 -0.04
N ASN A 224 -21.97 25.67 -1.09
CA ASN A 224 -21.14 24.96 -2.06
C ASN A 224 -21.10 25.65 -3.43
N LEU A 225 -19.90 25.87 -3.96
CA LEU A 225 -19.66 26.50 -5.26
C LEU A 225 -19.83 25.49 -6.43
N VAL A 226 -20.96 25.52 -7.14
CA VAL A 226 -21.30 24.56 -8.22
C VAL A 226 -21.12 25.18 -9.60
N ASN A 227 -20.50 24.43 -10.52
CA ASN A 227 -20.24 24.85 -11.89
C ASN A 227 -21.50 24.64 -12.75
N LYS A 228 -22.03 25.69 -13.41
CA LYS A 228 -23.33 25.65 -14.13
C LYS A 228 -23.44 24.54 -15.19
N LYS A 229 -22.32 24.05 -15.73
CA LYS A 229 -22.28 23.03 -16.80
C LYS A 229 -22.61 21.60 -16.33
N ARG A 230 -22.52 21.29 -15.03
CA ARG A 230 -22.71 19.92 -14.48
C ARG A 230 -24.11 19.61 -13.96
N LYS A 231 -25.04 20.58 -13.95
CA LYS A 231 -26.36 20.44 -13.33
C LYS A 231 -27.29 19.39 -13.98
N ARG A 232 -26.99 18.87 -15.18
CA ARG A 232 -27.89 17.94 -15.88
C ARG A 232 -27.78 16.46 -15.49
N SER A 233 -26.81 16.01 -14.68
CA SER A 233 -26.59 14.56 -14.47
C SER A 233 -26.67 14.02 -13.03
N GLU A 234 -26.85 14.84 -11.99
CA GLU A 234 -26.73 14.37 -10.59
C GLU A 234 -28.02 14.45 -9.76
N GLU A 235 -29.17 14.80 -10.36
CA GLU A 235 -30.47 14.62 -9.71
C GLU A 235 -30.93 13.17 -9.91
N LYS A 236 -30.43 12.25 -9.06
CA LYS A 236 -31.19 11.06 -8.61
C LYS A 236 -30.49 10.36 -7.44
N GLY A 237 -31.01 10.63 -6.25
CA GLY A 237 -31.26 9.62 -5.21
C GLY A 237 -30.11 9.28 -4.27
N LYS A 238 -30.08 9.94 -3.11
CA LYS A 238 -29.58 9.33 -1.87
C LYS A 238 -30.64 9.52 -0.79
N THR A 239 -31.44 8.48 -0.58
CA THR A 239 -32.31 8.31 0.59
C THR A 239 -31.80 7.11 1.38
N GLU A 240 -31.82 7.25 2.71
CA GLU A 240 -31.20 6.33 3.69
C GLU A 240 -31.69 4.87 3.60
N VAL A 241 -32.83 4.61 2.96
CA VAL A 241 -33.38 3.26 2.75
C VAL A 241 -32.52 2.41 1.79
N GLY A 242 -31.80 3.03 0.86
CA GLY A 242 -30.88 2.31 -0.05
C GLY A 242 -29.63 1.75 0.65
N PHE A 243 -29.36 2.15 1.88
CA PHE A 243 -28.14 1.84 2.61
C PHE A 243 -28.13 0.41 3.18
N LYS A 244 -29.25 -0.04 3.79
CA LYS A 244 -29.41 -1.44 4.22
C LYS A 244 -29.35 -2.39 3.02
N LEU A 245 -29.95 -1.99 1.90
CA LEU A 245 -29.95 -2.76 0.67
C LEU A 245 -28.55 -2.80 0.02
N PHE A 246 -27.76 -1.72 0.10
CA PHE A 246 -26.39 -1.68 -0.44
C PHE A 246 -25.42 -2.56 0.35
N VAL A 247 -25.52 -2.56 1.68
CA VAL A 247 -24.71 -3.46 2.53
C VAL A 247 -25.10 -4.92 2.25
N PHE A 248 -26.40 -5.23 2.17
CA PHE A 248 -26.89 -6.56 1.76
C PHE A 248 -26.38 -6.98 0.37
N LEU A 249 -26.42 -6.09 -0.63
CA LEU A 249 -25.91 -6.34 -1.98
C LEU A 249 -24.39 -6.55 -2.06
N ILE A 250 -23.59 -5.96 -1.16
CA ILE A 250 -22.15 -6.24 -1.07
C ILE A 250 -21.88 -7.66 -0.56
N PHE A 251 -22.73 -8.17 0.33
CA PHE A 251 -22.65 -9.56 0.80
C PHE A 251 -23.12 -10.57 -0.25
N SER A 252 -24.01 -10.17 -1.17
CA SER A 252 -24.66 -11.08 -2.13
C SER A 252 -24.15 -11.00 -3.56
N ARG A 253 -23.20 -10.12 -3.91
CA ARG A 253 -22.62 -10.09 -5.26
C ARG A 253 -21.32 -10.89 -5.33
N PRO A 254 -21.23 -11.94 -6.18
CA PRO A 254 -19.94 -12.53 -6.48
C PRO A 254 -19.05 -11.42 -7.06
N CYS A 255 -17.84 -11.31 -6.54
CA CYS A 255 -16.89 -10.33 -7.04
C CYS A 255 -16.61 -10.65 -8.50
N ILE A 256 -16.66 -9.65 -9.38
CA ILE A 256 -16.22 -9.81 -10.76
C ILE A 256 -14.76 -10.28 -10.70
N ILE A 257 -14.54 -11.53 -11.11
CA ILE A 257 -13.23 -12.18 -11.14
C ILE A 257 -12.49 -11.62 -12.35
N ASN A 258 -11.36 -10.97 -12.13
CA ASN A 258 -10.47 -10.49 -13.20
C ASN A 258 -9.25 -11.40 -13.24
N TYR A 259 -8.98 -12.00 -14.40
CA TYR A 259 -7.81 -12.86 -14.60
C TYR A 259 -6.59 -12.04 -15.06
N PRO A 260 -5.36 -12.47 -14.69
CA PRO A 260 -5.03 -13.63 -13.86
C PRO A 260 -5.28 -13.40 -12.37
N ILE A 261 -5.77 -14.42 -11.67
CA ILE A 261 -6.06 -14.44 -10.22
C ILE A 261 -5.31 -15.61 -9.57
N ASP A 262 -4.98 -15.48 -8.29
CA ASP A 262 -4.38 -16.54 -7.47
C ASP A 262 -5.34 -17.73 -7.34
N ASP A 263 -4.83 -18.97 -7.45
CA ASP A 263 -5.61 -20.22 -7.46
C ASP A 263 -6.47 -20.37 -6.19
N LEU A 264 -5.98 -19.90 -5.03
CA LEU A 264 -6.71 -19.94 -3.77
C LEU A 264 -7.90 -18.97 -3.70
N LEU A 265 -8.00 -18.05 -4.67
CA LEU A 265 -9.04 -17.03 -4.75
C LEU A 265 -10.06 -17.32 -5.87
N VAL A 266 -9.86 -18.39 -6.65
CA VAL A 266 -10.82 -18.88 -7.64
C VAL A 266 -12.00 -19.50 -6.90
N GLN A 267 -13.22 -19.05 -7.21
CA GLN A 267 -14.43 -19.66 -6.65
C GLN A 267 -14.81 -20.88 -7.50
N PRO A 268 -15.29 -21.98 -6.86
CA PRO A 268 -15.79 -23.14 -7.59
C PRO A 268 -16.99 -22.74 -8.47
N SER A 269 -17.02 -23.29 -9.68
CA SER A 269 -18.13 -23.22 -10.64
C SER A 269 -19.29 -24.13 -10.21
N ASP A 270 -20.49 -23.89 -10.74
CA ASP A 270 -21.62 -24.83 -10.61
C ASP A 270 -21.30 -26.22 -11.20
N GLU A 271 -20.36 -26.31 -12.14
CA GLU A 271 -19.85 -27.59 -12.66
C GLU A 271 -18.87 -28.30 -11.71
N ASP A 272 -18.29 -27.57 -10.74
CA ASP A 272 -17.42 -28.14 -9.70
C ASP A 272 -18.24 -28.79 -8.57
N SER A 273 -19.57 -28.75 -8.65
CA SER A 273 -20.48 -29.47 -7.74
C SER A 273 -20.14 -30.95 -7.63
N PHE A 274 -19.68 -31.56 -8.72
CA PHE A 274 -19.23 -32.96 -8.78
C PHE A 274 -17.86 -33.20 -8.12
N LEU A 275 -17.08 -32.13 -7.88
CA LEU A 275 -15.76 -32.17 -7.25
C LEU A 275 -15.82 -31.88 -5.74
N MET A 276 -17.01 -31.49 -5.22
CA MET A 276 -17.22 -31.13 -3.82
C MET A 276 -17.20 -32.33 -2.87
N GLU A 277 -17.38 -33.54 -3.38
CA GLU A 277 -17.26 -34.74 -2.56
C GLU A 277 -15.78 -35.06 -2.37
N ARG A 278 -15.23 -34.61 -1.22
CA ARG A 278 -13.85 -34.91 -0.84
C ARG A 278 -13.66 -36.43 -0.89
N PRO A 279 -12.70 -36.95 -1.69
CA PRO A 279 -12.46 -38.38 -1.73
C PRO A 279 -12.18 -38.86 -0.31
N THR A 280 -12.95 -39.86 0.14
CA THR A 280 -12.74 -40.46 1.44
C THR A 280 -11.38 -41.17 1.43
N PRO A 281 -10.54 -40.98 2.45
CA PRO A 281 -9.25 -41.66 2.54
C PRO A 281 -9.46 -43.17 2.41
N CYS A 282 -8.84 -43.78 1.41
CA CYS A 282 -8.86 -45.22 1.25
C CYS A 282 -8.05 -45.87 2.39
N ARG A 283 -8.61 -46.90 3.02
CA ARG A 283 -7.93 -47.72 4.03
C ARG A 283 -7.69 -49.15 3.54
N GLN A 284 -7.89 -49.39 2.24
CA GLN A 284 -7.70 -50.70 1.63
C GLN A 284 -6.24 -50.84 1.25
N PHE A 285 -5.45 -51.39 2.17
CA PHE A 285 -4.08 -51.80 1.94
C PHE A 285 -4.01 -53.32 2.12
N ASN A 286 -3.20 -53.99 1.30
CA ASN A 286 -2.83 -55.39 1.40
C ASN A 286 -1.92 -55.65 2.61
N VAL A 287 -1.29 -54.61 3.16
CA VAL A 287 -0.54 -54.67 4.42
C VAL A 287 -1.43 -54.35 5.63
N PRO A 288 -1.14 -54.90 6.82
CA PRO A 288 -1.84 -54.52 8.05
C PRO A 288 -1.78 -53.00 8.32
N MET A 289 -2.88 -52.42 8.80
CA MET A 289 -2.99 -50.97 9.06
C MET A 289 -1.89 -50.42 9.97
N ASP A 290 -1.40 -51.22 10.92
CA ASP A 290 -0.33 -50.83 11.84
C ASP A 290 1.03 -50.61 11.13
N CYS A 291 1.20 -51.21 9.95
CA CYS A 291 2.41 -51.10 9.12
C CYS A 291 2.29 -50.02 8.04
N VAL A 292 1.08 -49.52 7.74
CA VAL A 292 0.84 -48.57 6.64
C VAL A 292 1.65 -47.28 6.80
N GLY A 293 1.80 -46.76 8.02
CA GLY A 293 2.62 -45.58 8.26
C GLY A 293 4.10 -45.79 7.87
N HIS A 294 4.65 -46.96 8.20
CA HIS A 294 6.02 -47.33 7.84
C HIS A 294 6.16 -47.60 6.34
N LEU A 295 5.18 -48.27 5.73
CA LEU A 295 5.10 -48.49 4.29
C LEU A 295 5.20 -47.15 3.54
N LEU A 296 4.32 -46.21 3.87
CA LEU A 296 4.25 -44.90 3.22
C LEU A 296 5.54 -44.11 3.42
N MET A 297 6.12 -44.16 4.62
CA MET A 297 7.38 -43.47 4.91
C MET A 297 8.53 -43.98 4.04
N VAL A 298 8.68 -45.30 3.93
CA VAL A 298 9.76 -45.92 3.12
C VAL A 298 9.51 -45.71 1.63
N TRP A 299 8.27 -45.88 1.18
CA TRP A 299 7.90 -45.65 -0.21
C TRP A 299 8.10 -44.19 -0.63
N ASP A 300 7.63 -43.22 0.17
CA ASP A 300 7.77 -41.79 -0.11
C ASP A 300 9.24 -41.37 -0.21
N PHE A 301 10.10 -41.92 0.66
CA PHE A 301 11.53 -41.70 0.59
C PHE A 301 12.15 -42.26 -0.70
N CYS A 302 11.86 -43.52 -1.03
CA CYS A 302 12.39 -44.16 -2.24
C CYS A 302 11.86 -43.48 -3.52
N ALA A 303 10.60 -43.05 -3.54
CA ALA A 303 9.98 -42.35 -4.66
C ALA A 303 10.56 -40.93 -4.85
N SER A 304 10.71 -40.18 -3.74
CA SER A 304 11.25 -38.82 -3.76
C SER A 304 12.73 -38.78 -4.14
N TYR A 305 13.51 -39.76 -3.68
CA TYR A 305 14.95 -39.83 -3.89
C TYR A 305 15.38 -40.90 -4.89
N GLY A 306 14.46 -41.45 -5.68
CA GLY A 306 14.73 -42.56 -6.60
C GLY A 306 15.90 -42.30 -7.56
N ARG A 307 16.03 -41.06 -8.06
CA ARG A 307 17.16 -40.64 -8.92
C ARG A 307 18.52 -40.68 -8.19
N LEU A 308 18.56 -40.35 -6.90
CA LEU A 308 19.78 -40.40 -6.10
C LEU A 308 20.12 -41.83 -5.68
N LEU A 309 19.08 -42.63 -5.41
CA LEU A 309 19.19 -44.05 -5.06
C LEU A 309 19.47 -44.94 -6.28
N SER A 310 19.42 -44.39 -7.50
CA SER A 310 19.48 -45.13 -8.78
C SER A 310 18.40 -46.22 -8.89
N LEU A 311 17.22 -45.98 -8.30
CA LEU A 311 16.07 -46.86 -8.39
C LEU A 311 15.22 -46.45 -9.61
N SER A 312 14.66 -47.45 -10.29
CA SER A 312 13.59 -47.22 -11.26
C SER A 312 12.34 -46.67 -10.54
N PRO A 313 11.52 -45.84 -11.20
CA PRO A 313 10.26 -45.40 -10.61
C PRO A 313 9.28 -46.57 -10.48
N PHE A 314 8.64 -46.72 -9.32
CA PHE A 314 7.62 -47.74 -9.04
C PHE A 314 6.43 -47.14 -8.29
N ALA A 315 5.24 -47.70 -8.51
CA ALA A 315 4.03 -47.22 -7.86
C ALA A 315 3.91 -47.72 -6.41
N LEU A 316 3.01 -47.12 -5.62
CA LEU A 316 2.76 -47.55 -4.25
C LEU A 316 2.21 -48.98 -4.23
N GLU A 317 1.34 -49.30 -5.18
CA GLU A 317 0.73 -50.61 -5.36
C GLU A 317 1.78 -51.68 -5.64
N ASP A 318 2.81 -51.38 -6.44
CA ASP A 318 3.90 -52.31 -6.75
C ASP A 318 4.75 -52.62 -5.52
N PHE A 319 5.02 -51.60 -4.71
CA PHE A 319 5.78 -51.74 -3.46
C PHE A 319 5.01 -52.53 -2.40
N GLU A 320 3.71 -52.28 -2.29
CA GLU A 320 2.81 -52.99 -1.40
C GLU A 320 2.69 -54.47 -1.79
N ASN A 321 2.49 -54.76 -3.08
CA ASN A 321 2.45 -56.12 -3.61
C ASN A 321 3.77 -56.86 -3.39
N ALA A 322 4.91 -56.17 -3.53
CA ALA A 322 6.22 -56.73 -3.26
C ALA A 322 6.40 -57.12 -1.78
N LEU A 323 5.91 -56.31 -0.84
CA LEU A 323 6.00 -56.64 0.59
C LEU A 323 5.09 -57.81 1.00
N CYS A 324 3.98 -58.01 0.30
CA CYS A 324 3.03 -59.09 0.57
C CYS A 324 3.33 -60.40 -0.17
N TYR A 325 4.36 -60.42 -1.04
CA TYR A 325 4.70 -61.58 -1.85
C TYR A 325 5.40 -62.67 -1.01
N LYS A 326 4.88 -63.91 -1.04
CA LYS A 326 5.27 -64.98 -0.10
C LYS A 326 6.32 -65.96 -0.63
N GLU A 327 6.49 -66.07 -1.95
CA GLU A 327 7.24 -67.19 -2.55
C GLU A 327 8.73 -66.88 -2.77
N THR A 328 9.08 -65.63 -3.06
CA THR A 328 10.47 -65.17 -3.25
C THR A 328 10.60 -63.72 -2.79
N THR A 329 11.80 -63.29 -2.38
CA THR A 329 12.05 -61.86 -2.10
C THR A 329 12.03 -61.08 -3.42
N PRO A 330 11.09 -60.13 -3.62
CA PRO A 330 10.99 -59.43 -4.90
C PRO A 330 12.21 -58.55 -5.16
N SER A 331 12.60 -58.44 -6.44
CA SER A 331 13.72 -57.60 -6.89
C SER A 331 13.58 -56.16 -6.40
N LEU A 332 12.36 -55.62 -6.38
CA LEU A 332 12.09 -54.27 -5.92
C LEU A 332 12.53 -54.02 -4.46
N ILE A 333 12.28 -54.97 -3.56
CA ILE A 333 12.67 -54.85 -2.14
C ILE A 333 14.18 -55.00 -2.00
N ILE A 334 14.76 -55.96 -2.71
CA ILE A 334 16.20 -56.21 -2.70
C ILE A 334 16.96 -54.97 -3.21
N GLU A 335 16.56 -54.43 -4.35
CA GLU A 335 17.18 -53.25 -4.96
C GLU A 335 17.03 -52.02 -4.06
N SER A 336 15.85 -51.81 -3.47
CA SER A 336 15.60 -50.73 -2.52
C SER A 336 16.50 -50.84 -1.28
N CYS A 337 16.59 -52.03 -0.66
CA CYS A 337 17.46 -52.27 0.48
C CYS A 337 18.94 -52.10 0.13
N LEU A 338 19.39 -52.60 -1.02
CA LEU A 338 20.77 -52.45 -1.48
C LEU A 338 21.13 -51.00 -1.78
N ALA A 339 20.22 -50.22 -2.38
CA ALA A 339 20.42 -48.80 -2.63
C ALA A 339 20.59 -48.02 -1.32
N LEU A 340 19.73 -48.29 -0.32
CA LEU A 340 19.82 -47.68 1.00
C LEU A 340 21.11 -48.07 1.73
N LEU A 341 21.48 -49.36 1.70
CA LEU A 341 22.72 -49.85 2.30
C LEU A 341 23.96 -49.23 1.65
N ARG A 342 23.98 -49.07 0.32
CA ARG A 342 25.09 -48.39 -0.38
C ARG A 342 25.27 -46.96 0.09
N ILE A 343 24.20 -46.21 0.32
CA ILE A 343 24.30 -44.85 0.85
C ILE A 343 24.87 -44.84 2.26
N VAL A 344 24.34 -45.68 3.15
CA VAL A 344 24.79 -45.75 4.55
C VAL A 344 26.25 -46.18 4.66
N LEU A 345 26.70 -47.10 3.80
CA LEU A 345 28.08 -47.58 3.80
C LEU A 345 29.05 -46.57 3.16
N ASN A 346 28.63 -45.84 2.13
CA ASN A 346 29.47 -44.84 1.44
C ASN A 346 29.57 -43.49 2.18
N ASP A 347 28.67 -43.19 3.12
CA ASP A 347 28.72 -41.96 3.94
C ASP A 347 29.93 -41.91 4.90
N ASN A 348 30.62 -43.04 5.11
CA ASN A 348 31.88 -43.06 5.86
C ASN A 348 33.06 -42.45 5.08
N ASP A 349 33.02 -42.46 3.74
CA ASP A 349 34.08 -41.92 2.89
C ASP A 349 33.82 -40.45 2.46
N ALA A 350 32.58 -39.96 2.62
CA ALA A 350 32.13 -38.66 2.10
C ALA A 350 32.39 -37.44 3.03
N LYS A 351 33.18 -37.59 4.10
CA LYS A 351 33.53 -36.47 5.01
C LYS A 351 34.71 -35.61 4.56
N GLU A 352 35.50 -36.00 3.56
CA GLU A 352 36.69 -35.22 3.16
C GLU A 352 36.49 -34.20 2.01
N GLU A 353 35.45 -34.31 1.18
CA GLU A 353 35.43 -33.61 -0.13
C GLU A 353 34.60 -32.32 -0.26
N LYS A 354 34.15 -31.67 0.83
CA LYS A 354 33.44 -30.38 0.72
C LYS A 354 34.20 -29.20 1.32
N LYS A 355 35.39 -28.92 0.79
CA LYS A 355 35.99 -27.57 0.86
C LYS A 355 35.27 -26.63 -0.12
N ARG A 356 34.43 -25.77 0.50
CA ARG A 356 33.92 -24.45 0.08
C ARG A 356 34.43 -23.91 -1.27
N LYS A 357 33.52 -23.59 -2.19
CA LYS A 357 33.74 -22.55 -3.23
C LYS A 357 32.97 -21.27 -2.87
N PRO A 358 33.59 -20.08 -2.95
CA PRO A 358 32.93 -18.81 -2.65
C PRO A 358 32.08 -18.32 -3.84
N LYS A 359 31.02 -17.57 -3.53
CA LYS A 359 30.11 -16.91 -4.47
C LYS A 359 30.87 -15.84 -5.27
N VAL A 360 30.70 -15.84 -6.59
CA VAL A 360 31.19 -14.77 -7.48
C VAL A 360 30.04 -13.81 -7.81
N SER A 361 30.46 -12.54 -7.88
CA SER A 361 29.77 -11.28 -8.11
C SER A 361 28.87 -11.17 -9.34
#